data_AF-A0A4D6FY50-F1
#
_entry.id   AF-A0A4D6FY50-F1
#
_cell.length_a   1.000
_cell.length_b   1.000
_cell.length_c   1.000
_cell.angle_alpha   90.00
_cell.angle_beta   90.00
_cell.angle_gamma   90.00
#
_symmetry.space_group_name_H-M   'P 1'
#
loop_
_entity.id
_entity.type
_entity.pdbx_description
1 polymer ?
#
loop_
_entity_poly.entity_id
_entity_poly.type
_entity_poly.pdbx_seq_one_letter_code
_entity_poly.pdbx_strand_id
1 'polypeptide(L)' 'MSRSIILWVRIFPDKPVTIRPTETRMGSGKGSPEYWVAVVKPGRILYEMSGVSETVARAAISIAASKMPIRSQFLRLEI' A
#
# COMPACT_ATOMS: atom_id res chain seq x y z
N MET A 1 -26.84 7.59 15.27
CA MET A 1 -26.75 7.58 13.79
C MET A 1 -25.29 7.43 13.42
N SER A 2 -24.83 6.20 13.18
CA SER A 2 -23.42 5.94 12.83
C SER A 2 -23.19 6.43 11.40
N ARG A 3 -22.39 7.48 11.21
CA ARG A 3 -21.93 7.87 9.87
C ARG A 3 -21.03 6.75 9.37
N SER A 4 -21.38 6.13 8.25
CA SER A 4 -20.58 5.07 7.63
C SER A 4 -19.23 5.63 7.22
N ILE A 5 -18.17 5.16 7.88
CA ILE A 5 -16.78 5.45 7.53
C ILE A 5 -16.46 4.66 6.27
N ILE A 6 -15.85 5.32 5.28
CA ILE A 6 -15.44 4.67 4.03
C ILE A 6 -13.94 4.80 3.87
N LEU A 7 -13.28 3.67 3.65
CA LEU A 7 -11.85 3.57 3.35
C LEU A 7 -11.70 2.95 1.96
N TRP A 8 -11.02 3.64 1.05
CA TRP A 8 -10.64 3.10 -0.24
C TRP A 8 -9.15 2.78 -0.27
N VAL A 9 -8.83 1.59 -0.76
CA VAL A 9 -7.46 1.19 -1.10
C VAL A 9 -7.27 1.44 -2.59
N ARG A 10 -6.35 2.33 -2.95
CA ARG A 10 -6.16 2.83 -4.33
C ARG A 10 -5.08 2.06 -5.11
N ILE A 11 -4.42 1.12 -4.44
CA ILE A 11 -3.39 0.24 -4.99
C ILE A 11 -3.86 -1.22 -4.92
N PHE A 12 -3.41 -2.03 -5.87
CA PHE A 12 -3.70 -3.46 -5.90
C PHE A 12 -2.40 -4.22 -6.25
N PRO A 13 -2.08 -5.33 -5.57
CA PRO A 13 -0.87 -6.09 -5.83
C PRO A 13 -1.08 -7.07 -7.00
N ASP A 14 -0.79 -6.61 -8.21
CA ASP A 14 -1.00 -7.33 -9.47
C ASP A 14 0.30 -7.96 -10.05
N LYS A 15 1.46 -7.56 -9.54
CA LYS A 15 2.76 -8.03 -10.05
C LYS A 15 3.33 -9.14 -9.19
N PRO A 16 3.55 -10.37 -9.73
CA PRO A 16 4.22 -11.43 -9.00
C PRO A 16 5.74 -11.22 -8.96
N VAL A 17 6.35 -11.50 -7.81
CA VAL A 17 7.80 -11.55 -7.61
C VAL A 17 8.21 -12.99 -7.36
N THR A 18 9.21 -13.46 -8.10
CA THR A 18 9.69 -14.84 -8.05
C THR A 18 11.01 -14.94 -7.32
N ILE A 19 11.17 -15.97 -6.49
CA ILE A 19 12.41 -16.23 -5.74
C ILE A 19 12.84 -17.68 -5.99
N ARG A 20 14.15 -17.89 -5.94
CA ARG A 20 14.76 -19.23 -6.00
C ARG A 20 15.14 -19.68 -4.60
N PRO A 21 15.02 -20.98 -4.29
CA PRO A 21 15.51 -21.50 -3.02
C PRO A 21 17.02 -21.24 -2.86
N THR A 22 17.43 -20.91 -1.64
CA THR A 22 18.81 -20.55 -1.27
C THR A 22 19.84 -21.63 -1.61
N GLU A 23 19.42 -22.90 -1.72
CA GLU A 23 20.30 -24.05 -1.93
C GLU A 23 20.61 -24.34 -3.41
N THR A 24 20.10 -23.52 -4.35
CA THR A 24 20.26 -23.76 -5.79
C THR A 24 21.30 -22.84 -6.42
N ARG A 25 22.09 -23.36 -7.38
CA ARG A 25 23.00 -22.54 -8.19
C ARG A 25 22.23 -21.67 -9.21
N MET A 26 22.87 -20.60 -9.66
CA MET A 26 22.35 -19.76 -10.76
C MET A 26 22.21 -20.58 -12.06
N GLY A 27 21.22 -20.24 -12.89
CA GLY A 27 20.87 -21.00 -14.11
C GLY A 27 19.58 -21.83 -13.95
N SER A 28 19.09 -22.52 -14.98
CA SER A 28 17.87 -23.36 -14.92
C SER A 28 16.50 -22.64 -14.89
N GLY A 29 16.39 -21.41 -15.41
CA GLY A 29 15.09 -20.76 -15.68
C GLY A 29 14.65 -19.65 -14.71
N LYS A 30 13.35 -19.54 -14.41
CA LYS A 30 12.79 -18.56 -13.46
C LYS A 30 12.24 -19.29 -12.24
N GLY A 31 12.37 -18.71 -11.04
CA GLY A 31 11.79 -19.27 -9.81
C GLY A 31 10.26 -19.21 -9.79
N SER A 32 9.66 -19.84 -8.78
CA SER A 32 8.21 -19.74 -8.52
C SER A 32 7.84 -18.37 -7.93
N PRO A 33 6.62 -17.85 -8.19
CA PRO A 33 6.10 -16.67 -7.51
C PRO A 33 6.04 -16.89 -5.99
N GLU A 34 6.59 -15.96 -5.20
CA GLU A 34 6.58 -16.02 -3.73
C GLU A 34 5.60 -14.99 -3.14
N TYR A 35 5.60 -13.77 -3.66
CA TYR A 35 4.69 -12.71 -3.21
C TYR A 35 4.27 -11.78 -4.35
N TRP A 36 3.19 -11.03 -4.09
CA TRP A 36 2.63 -10.04 -5.00
C TRP A 36 2.97 -8.64 -4.52
N VAL A 37 3.33 -7.77 -5.43
CA VAL A 37 3.69 -6.38 -5.13
C VAL A 37 2.83 -5.42 -5.94
N ALA A 38 2.56 -4.26 -5.35
CA ALA A 38 2.04 -3.11 -6.07
C ALA A 38 3.21 -2.16 -6.38
N VAL A 39 3.36 -1.75 -7.64
CA VAL A 39 4.38 -0.77 -8.02
C VAL A 39 3.86 0.63 -7.71
N VAL A 40 4.51 1.30 -6.76
CA VAL A 40 4.14 2.66 -6.33
C VAL A 40 5.19 3.66 -6.82
N LYS A 41 4.74 4.72 -7.50
CA LYS A 41 5.56 5.86 -7.95
C LYS A 41 5.28 7.09 -7.06
N PRO A 42 6.23 8.05 -6.95
CA PRO A 42 5.99 9.30 -6.24
C PRO A 42 4.73 10.02 -6.73
N GLY A 43 3.97 10.61 -5.80
CA GLY A 43 2.70 11.30 -6.08
C GLY A 43 1.47 10.40 -6.19
N ARG A 44 1.61 9.07 -6.07
CA ARG A 44 0.48 8.13 -6.08
C ARG A 44 -0.28 8.16 -4.75
N ILE A 45 -1.60 8.31 -4.81
CA ILE A 45 -2.49 8.14 -3.66
C ILE A 45 -2.64 6.64 -3.35
N LEU A 46 -2.43 6.26 -2.08
CA LEU A 46 -2.48 4.86 -1.61
C LEU A 46 -3.81 4.52 -0.94
N TYR A 47 -4.28 5.40 -0.08
CA TYR A 47 -5.52 5.25 0.68
C TYR A 47 -6.30 6.55 0.62
N GLU A 48 -7.62 6.45 0.51
CA GLU A 48 -8.55 7.56 0.64
C GLU A 48 -9.54 7.24 1.76
N MET A 49 -9.97 8.23 2.53
CA MET A 49 -10.90 8.01 3.63
C MET A 49 -11.92 9.15 3.71
N SER A 50 -13.18 8.81 3.96
CA SER A 50 -14.30 9.74 4.09
C SER A 50 -15.20 9.37 5.26
N GLY A 51 -16.01 10.32 5.72
CA GLY A 51 -16.98 10.13 6.81
C GLY A 51 -16.39 10.24 8.21
N VAL A 52 -15.15 10.72 8.36
CA VAL A 52 -14.47 10.92 9.65
C VAL A 52 -13.97 12.36 9.82
N SER A 53 -13.77 12.80 11.06
CA SER A 53 -13.10 14.07 11.32
C SER A 53 -11.64 14.00 10.87
N GLU A 54 -11.07 15.14 10.51
CA GLU A 54 -9.68 15.20 10.06
C GLU A 54 -8.69 14.74 11.14
N THR A 55 -8.96 15.03 12.41
CA THR A 55 -8.12 14.61 13.54
C THR A 55 -7.97 13.09 13.57
N VAL A 56 -9.08 12.38 13.44
CA VAL A 56 -9.12 10.91 13.36
C VAL A 56 -8.46 10.44 12.07
N ALA A 57 -8.72 11.12 10.95
CA ALA A 57 -8.16 10.73 9.66
C ALA A 57 -6.63 10.81 9.64
N ARG A 58 -6.08 11.92 10.15
CA ARG A 58 -4.65 12.17 10.25
C ARG A 58 -3.97 11.15 11.14
N ALA A 59 -4.56 10.82 12.29
CA ALA A 59 -4.03 9.79 13.18
C ALA A 59 -3.99 8.41 12.51
N ALA A 60 -5.10 7.98 11.90
CA ALA A 60 -5.19 6.69 11.24
C ALA A 60 -4.20 6.55 10.06
N ILE A 61 -4.12 7.57 9.20
CA ILE A 61 -3.18 7.57 8.07
C ILE A 61 -1.72 7.65 8.55
N SER A 62 -1.43 8.33 9.66
CA SER A 62 -0.07 8.37 10.22
C SER A 62 0.37 6.99 10.71
N ILE A 63 -0.54 6.22 11.34
CA ILE A 63 -0.28 4.83 11.72
C ILE A 63 -0.03 3.99 10.47
N ALA A 64 -0.86 4.10 9.44
CA ALA A 64 -0.67 3.39 8.18
C ALA A 64 0.68 3.74 7.53
N ALA A 65 1.03 5.03 7.47
CA ALA A 65 2.30 5.51 6.93
C ALA A 65 3.51 4.92 7.66
N SER A 66 3.44 4.74 8.99
CA SER A 66 4.52 4.12 9.78
C SER A 66 4.83 2.65 9.41
N LYS A 67 3.87 1.97 8.77
CA LYS A 67 4.01 0.57 8.32
C LYS A 67 4.43 0.46 6.86
N MET A 68 4.48 1.59 6.13
CA MET A 68 4.87 1.59 4.73
C MET A 68 6.39 1.69 4.60
N PRO A 69 7.00 0.97 3.64
CA PRO A 69 8.43 1.07 3.36
C PRO A 69 8.82 2.35 2.59
N ILE A 70 7.88 3.28 2.39
CA ILE A 70 8.06 4.50 1.60
C ILE A 70 7.60 5.73 2.39
N ARG A 71 8.27 6.87 2.15
CA ARG A 71 7.83 8.16 2.69
C ARG A 71 6.45 8.49 2.12
N SER A 72 5.51 8.73 3.02
CA SER A 72 4.12 9.02 2.68
C SER A 72 3.72 10.35 3.31
N GLN A 73 2.86 11.11 2.64
CA GLN A 73 2.36 12.39 3.11
C GLN A 73 0.83 12.34 3.22
N PHE A 74 0.28 12.92 4.29
CA PHE A 74 -1.15 13.13 4.41
C PHE A 74 -1.56 14.33 3.55
N LEU A 75 -2.58 14.14 2.71
CA LEU A 75 -3.17 15.18 1.88
C LEU A 75 -4.63 15.34 2.26
N ARG A 76 -5.08 16.59 2.36
CA ARG A 76 -6.50 16.93 2.42
C ARG A 76 -6.92 17.35 1.03
N LEU A 77 -7.98 16.76 0.50
CA LEU A 77 -8.61 17.25 -0.72
C LEU A 77 -9.36 18.52 -0.38
N GLU A 78 -8.91 19.64 -0.96
CA GLU A 78 -9.72 20.86 -1.03
C GLU A 78 -10.63 20.70 -2.25
N ILE A 79 -11.92 20.82 -2.02
CA ILE A 79 -12.96 20.78 -3.06
C ILE A 79 -13.42 22.22 -3.27
#